data_AF-A0A090RVR6-F1
#
_entry.id   AF-A0A090RVR6-F1
#
_cell.length_a   1.000
_cell.length_b   1.000
_cell.length_c   1.000
_cell.angle_alpha   90.00
_cell.angle_beta   90.00
_cell.angle_gamma   90.00
#
_symmetry.space_group_name_H-M   'P 1'
#
loop_
_entity.id
_entity.type
_entity.pdbx_description
1 polymer ?
#
loop_
_entity_poly.entity_id
_entity_poly.type
_entity_poly.pdbx_seq_one_letter_code
_entity_poly.pdbx_strand_id
1 'polypeptide(L)' 'MLQGEYKIIRISVGMGGDNQWHMYNTKLDPAETNDVKAQYPALFKQMLASYKEYEKAMNIVPVDEQWNPFENVK' A
#
# COMPACT_ATOMS: atom_id res chain seq x y z
N MET A 1 1.28 -2.67 -4.24
CA MET A 1 1.71 -2.78 -5.65
C MET A 1 3.16 -2.36 -5.76
N LEU A 2 4.00 -3.13 -6.46
CA LEU A 2 5.40 -2.80 -6.74
C LEU A 2 5.53 -2.41 -8.22
N GLN A 3 6.17 -1.29 -8.52
CA GLN A 3 6.44 -0.82 -9.87
C GLN A 3 7.89 -0.35 -9.97
N GLY A 4 8.74 -1.17 -10.59
CA GLY A 4 10.18 -0.95 -10.62
C GLY A 4 10.75 -0.96 -9.20
N GLU A 5 11.36 0.15 -8.79
CA GLU A 5 12.03 0.30 -7.49
C GLU A 5 11.09 0.83 -6.40
N TYR A 6 9.88 1.26 -6.75
CA TYR A 6 8.93 1.89 -5.85
C TYR A 6 7.75 0.97 -5.53
N LYS A 7 7.32 0.98 -4.27
CA LYS A 7 6.17 0.20 -3.79
C LYS A 7 5.17 1.13 -3.13
N ILE A 8 3.89 0.95 -3.47
CA ILE A 8 2.77 1.53 -2.72
C ILE A 8 2.09 0.45 -1.89
N ILE A 9 1.78 0.78 -0.65
CA ILE A 9 1.12 -0.12 0.31
C ILE A 9 0.14 0.68 1.18
N ARG A 10 -0.96 0.02 1.55
CA ARG A 10 -1.91 0.50 2.55
C ARG A 10 -2.12 -0.63 3.53
N ILE A 11 -1.94 -0.34 4.82
CA ILE A 11 -2.08 -1.31 5.92
C ILE A 11 -3.26 -0.87 6.77
N SER A 12 -4.25 -1.74 6.99
CA SER A 12 -5.43 -1.44 7.80
C SER A 12 -5.04 -1.18 9.27
N VAL A 13 -5.88 -0.44 10.00
CA VAL A 13 -5.65 -0.16 11.43
C VAL A 13 -5.63 -1.46 12.24
N GLY A 14 -6.46 -2.43 11.87
CA GLY A 14 -6.46 -3.77 12.47
C GLY A 14 -5.13 -4.53 12.35
N MET A 15 -4.31 -4.24 11.34
CA MET A 15 -2.97 -4.83 11.16
C MET A 15 -1.84 -3.96 11.71
N GLY A 16 -2.15 -2.91 12.48
CA GLY A 16 -1.15 -1.99 13.03
C GLY A 16 -0.69 -0.89 12.06
N GLY A 17 -1.43 -0.67 10.97
CA GLY A 17 -1.22 0.47 10.06
C GLY A 17 -2.06 1.70 10.43
N ASP A 18 -2.01 2.71 9.56
CA ASP A 18 -2.81 3.93 9.66
C ASP A 18 -3.92 4.01 8.59
N ASN A 19 -4.08 2.94 7.81
CA ASN A 19 -4.99 2.83 6.68
C ASN A 19 -4.80 3.91 5.59
N GLN A 20 -3.62 4.53 5.55
CA GLN A 20 -3.23 5.45 4.50
C GLN A 20 -2.33 4.76 3.46
N TRP A 21 -2.32 5.34 2.27
CA TRP A 21 -1.39 4.92 1.23
C TRP A 21 -0.01 5.54 1.49
N HIS A 22 0.99 4.67 1.58
CA HIS A 22 2.39 5.03 1.66
C HIS A 22 3.13 4.60 0.41
N MET A 23 4.26 5.27 0.14
CA MET A 23 5.15 4.92 -0.96
C MET A 23 6.59 4.82 -0.47
N TYR A 24 7.24 3.69 -0.77
CA TYR A 24 8.61 3.39 -0.35
C TYR A 24 9.48 3.05 -1.56
N ASN A 25 10.79 3.35 -1.46
CA ASN A 25 11.77 2.90 -2.44
C ASN A 25 12.43 1.60 -1.94
N THR A 26 12.02 0.47 -2.52
CA THR A 26 12.43 -0.87 -2.12
C THR A 26 13.90 -1.20 -2.41
N LYS A 27 14.58 -0.40 -3.25
CA LYS A 27 15.99 -0.61 -3.59
C LYS A 27 16.94 0.12 -2.64
N LEU A 28 16.58 1.34 -2.25
CA LEU A 28 17.38 2.17 -1.35
C LEU A 28 17.00 1.98 0.12
N ASP A 29 15.77 1.55 0.38
CA ASP A 29 15.24 1.35 1.72
C ASP A 29 14.48 0.01 1.81
N PRO A 30 15.21 -1.12 1.93
CA PRO A 30 14.59 -2.43 2.09
C PRO A 30 13.81 -2.56 3.40
N ALA A 31 14.02 -1.66 4.36
CA ALA A 31 13.29 -1.60 5.62
C ALA A 31 11.97 -0.79 5.52
N GLU A 32 11.62 -0.26 4.35
CA GLU A 32 10.38 0.49 4.09
C GLU A 32 10.10 1.57 5.14
N THR A 33 11.14 2.30 5.57
CA THR A 33 11.07 3.21 6.72
C THR A 33 10.77 4.65 6.30
N ASN A 34 11.20 5.06 5.10
CA ASN A 34 11.05 6.43 4.62
C ASN A 34 9.91 6.56 3.62
N ASP A 35 8.83 7.24 4.03
CA ASP A 35 7.74 7.58 3.12
C ASP A 35 8.20 8.65 2.10
N VAL A 36 8.32 8.23 0.84
CA VAL A 36 8.73 9.09 -0.27
C VAL A 36 7.53 9.62 -1.07
N LYS A 37 6.29 9.43 -0.62
CA LYS A 37 5.08 9.91 -1.33
C LYS A 37 5.09 11.41 -1.57
N ALA A 38 5.58 12.18 -0.59
CA ALA A 38 5.66 13.64 -0.68
C ALA A 38 6.77 14.11 -1.63
N GLN A 39 7.81 13.28 -1.83
CA GLN A 39 8.93 13.57 -2.73
C GLN A 39 8.56 13.29 -4.19
N TYR A 40 7.73 12.27 -4.44
CA TYR A 40 7.30 11.90 -5.80
C TYR A 40 5.77 11.81 -5.95
N PRO A 41 5.03 12.92 -5.79
CA PRO A 41 3.56 12.91 -5.78
C PRO A 41 2.96 12.51 -7.15
N ALA A 42 3.65 12.81 -8.26
CA ALA A 42 3.20 12.41 -9.60
C ALA A 42 3.30 10.90 -9.81
N LEU A 43 4.44 10.30 -9.43
CA LEU A 43 4.65 8.85 -9.48
C LEU A 43 3.64 8.12 -8.59
N PHE A 44 3.42 8.65 -7.38
CA PHE A 44 2.43 8.11 -6.45
C PHE A 44 1.03 8.08 -7.06
N LYS A 45 0.57 9.17 -7.69
CA LYS A 45 -0.73 9.22 -8.37
C LYS A 45 -0.83 8.20 -9.51
N GLN A 46 0.23 8.05 -10.31
CA GLN A 46 0.26 7.08 -11.41
C GLN A 46 0.18 5.64 -10.91
N MET A 47 0.95 5.29 -9.86
CA MET A 47 0.91 3.96 -9.26
C MET A 47 -0.44 3.67 -8.61
N LEU A 48 -1.05 4.66 -7.94
CA LEU A 48 -2.37 4.52 -7.34
C LEU A 48 -3.46 4.31 -8.40
N ALA A 49 -3.39 5.01 -9.53
CA ALA A 49 -4.29 4.80 -10.66
C ALA A 49 -4.14 3.36 -11.21
N SER A 50 -2.90 2.93 -11.43
CA SER A 50 -2.59 1.57 -11.91
C SER A 50 -3.09 0.50 -10.94
N TYR A 51 -2.97 0.74 -9.62
CA TYR A 51 -3.52 -0.15 -8.60
C TYR A 51 -5.04 -0.20 -8.66
N LYS A 52 -5.75 0.93 -8.83
CA LYS A 52 -7.21 0.95 -8.95
C LYS A 52 -7.71 0.22 -10.18
N GLU A 53 -6.99 0.34 -11.30
CA GLU A 53 -7.29 -0.45 -12.50
C GLU A 53 -7.10 -1.94 -12.26
N TYR A 54 -6.01 -2.33 -11.59
CA TYR A 54 -5.76 -3.71 -11.18
C TYR A 54 -6.83 -4.24 -10.20
N GLU A 55 -7.21 -3.46 -9.20
CA GLU A 55 -8.26 -3.77 -8.23
C GLU A 55 -9.59 -4.07 -8.93
N LYS A 56 -9.96 -3.22 -9.89
CA LYS A 56 -11.15 -3.43 -10.72
C LYS A 56 -11.04 -4.65 -11.64
N ALA A 57 -9.88 -4.86 -12.27
CA ALA A 57 -9.66 -5.98 -13.17
C ALA A 57 -9.68 -7.34 -12.44
N MET A 58 -9.17 -7.36 -11.21
CA MET A 58 -9.04 -8.58 -10.40
C MET A 58 -10.21 -8.81 -9.44
N ASN A 59 -11.24 -7.95 -9.46
CA ASN A 59 -12.34 -7.96 -8.49
C ASN A 59 -11.84 -8.05 -7.03
N ILE A 60 -10.78 -7.31 -6.72
CA ILE A 60 -10.25 -7.28 -5.36
C ILE A 60 -11.28 -6.55 -4.50
N VAL A 61 -11.87 -7.29 -3.56
CA VAL A 61 -12.80 -6.73 -2.58
C VAL A 61 -11.98 -5.92 -1.57
N PRO A 62 -12.29 -4.64 -1.35
CA PRO A 62 -11.61 -3.86 -0.33
C PRO A 62 -11.85 -4.51 1.02
N VAL A 63 -10.76 -4.88 1.68
CA VAL A 63 -10.77 -5.40 3.04
C VAL A 63 -11.25 -4.30 3.98
N ASP A 64 -12.14 -4.66 4.90
CA ASP A 64 -12.66 -3.74 5.92
C ASP A 64 -11.49 -3.16 6.73
N GLU A 65 -11.57 -1.87 7.07
CA GLU A 65 -10.50 -1.16 7.80
C GLU A 65 -10.26 -1.76 9.19
N GLN A 66 -11.29 -2.42 9.75
CA GLN A 66 -11.26 -3.13 11.02
C GLN A 66 -10.84 -4.59 10.88
N TRP A 67 -10.73 -5.10 9.65
CA TRP A 67 -10.35 -6.48 9.42
C TRP A 67 -8.91 -6.71 9.85
N ASN A 68 -8.76 -7.63 10.80
CA ASN A 68 -7.49 -8.10 11.30
C ASN A 68 -7.39 -9.62 11.05
N PRO A 69 -6.45 -10.10 10.22
CA PRO A 69 -6.26 -11.53 9.98
C PRO A 69 -5.85 -12.29 11.24
N PHE A 70 -5.39 -11.59 12.28
CA PHE A 70 -4.98 -12.15 13.57
C PHE A 70 -6.11 -12.14 14.61
N GLU A 71 -7.32 -11.65 14.31
CA GLU A 71 -8.41 -11.66 15.30
C GLU A 71 -8.90 -13.08 15.65
N ASN A 72 -8.62 -14.07 14.80
CA ASN A 72 -9.04 -15.46 15.01
C ASN A 72 -7.93 -16.41 15.49
N VAL A 73 -6.71 -15.92 15.80
CA VAL A 73 -5.71 -16.76 16.49
C VAL A 73 -5.97 -16.73 17.99
N LYS A 74 -6.88 -17.61 18.44
CA LYS A 74 -6.95 -18.06 19.85
C LYS A 74 -6.18 -19.36 20.04
#